data_AF-A0AAP0QR47-F1
#
_entry.id   AF-A0AAP0QR47-F1
#
_cell.length_a   1.000
_cell.length_b   1.000
_cell.length_c   1.000
_cell.angle_alpha   90.00
_cell.angle_beta   90.00
_cell.angle_gamma   90.00
#
_symmetry.space_group_name_H-M   'P 1'
#
loop_
_entity.id
_entity.type
_entity.pdbx_description
1 polymer ?
#
loop_
_entity_poly.entity_id
_entity_poly.type
_entity_poly.pdbx_seq_one_letter_code
_entity_poly.pdbx_strand_id
1 'polypeptide(L)'
;MAWRAPFIFTGKGEFVTCTSQKDTELFYAVLGGLGQLGIITRARIVLEPAKERVKWLRILYSDFSSFSTDQETLISTTGPSHKVMPNYLEGQLLMSQSPLDFYPQSQHQKITSLINQYGIVYLIEVATYYDNKNEDKVSHQSSYIPQ
;
A
#
# COMPACT_ATOMS: atom_id res chain seq x y z
N MET A 1 -1.91 3.83 -9.64
CA MET A 1 -1.81 5.31 -9.69
C MET A 1 -2.32 5.80 -11.04
N ALA A 2 -3.42 6.55 -11.11
CA ALA A 2 -4.11 6.87 -12.37
C ALA A 2 -3.85 8.33 -12.81
N TRP A 3 -2.77 8.53 -13.57
CA TRP A 3 -2.46 9.79 -14.26
C TRP A 3 -3.22 9.81 -15.59
N ARG A 4 -3.87 10.92 -15.93
CA ARG A 4 -4.63 11.03 -17.20
C ARG A 4 -3.97 11.92 -18.24
N ALA A 5 -3.31 12.99 -17.81
CA ALA A 5 -2.73 13.99 -18.71
C ALA A 5 -1.62 14.78 -18.01
N PRO A 6 -0.34 14.44 -18.19
CA PRO A 6 0.78 15.26 -17.79
C PRO A 6 1.11 16.34 -18.83
N PHE A 7 1.64 17.44 -18.33
CA PHE A 7 2.19 18.57 -19.08
C PHE A 7 3.70 18.56 -18.86
N ILE A 8 4.46 18.38 -19.93
CA ILE A 8 5.89 18.10 -19.89
C ILE A 8 6.65 19.28 -20.48
N PHE A 9 7.68 19.74 -19.77
CA PHE A 9 8.72 20.56 -20.35
C PHE A 9 9.87 19.66 -20.79
N THR A 10 10.09 19.51 -22.09
CA THR A 10 11.03 18.54 -22.66
C THR A 10 12.47 19.04 -22.59
N GLY A 11 13.44 18.14 -22.77
CA GLY A 11 14.85 18.50 -22.92
C GLY A 11 15.16 19.38 -24.14
N LYS A 12 14.21 19.54 -25.07
CA LYS A 12 14.31 20.45 -26.21
C LYS A 12 13.84 21.88 -25.90
N GLY A 13 13.36 22.13 -24.67
CA GLY A 13 12.82 23.42 -24.27
C GLY A 13 11.36 23.64 -24.69
N GLU A 14 10.62 22.58 -24.99
CA GLU A 14 9.25 22.66 -25.50
C GLU A 14 8.23 22.19 -24.45
N PHE A 15 7.06 22.84 -24.42
CA PHE A 15 5.92 22.38 -23.64
C PHE A 15 5.04 21.44 -24.46
N VAL A 16 4.86 20.21 -23.96
CA VAL A 16 4.03 19.19 -24.59
C VAL A 16 2.94 18.73 -23.63
N THR A 17 1.72 18.56 -24.14
CA THR A 17 0.61 17.95 -23.38
C THR A 17 0.32 16.58 -23.97
N CYS A 18 0.57 15.53 -23.20
CA CYS A 18 0.36 14.16 -23.62
C CYS A 18 -0.73 13.46 -22.78
N THR A 19 -1.42 12.49 -23.37
CA THR A 19 -2.45 11.63 -22.75
C THR A 19 -2.30 10.21 -23.28
N SER A 20 -3.10 9.26 -22.79
CA SER A 20 -3.13 7.91 -23.35
C SER A 20 -3.67 7.83 -24.79
N GLN A 21 -4.17 8.93 -25.37
CA GLN A 21 -4.65 9.02 -26.77
C GLN A 21 -3.91 10.09 -27.60
N LYS A 22 -3.04 10.90 -27.00
CA LYS A 22 -2.30 11.98 -27.68
C LYS A 22 -0.86 11.97 -27.21
N ASP A 23 0.10 12.01 -28.14
CA ASP A 23 1.53 11.95 -27.82
C ASP A 23 1.82 10.76 -26.88
N THR A 24 1.26 9.59 -27.24
CA THR A 24 1.11 8.42 -26.35
C THR A 24 2.45 7.83 -25.93
N GLU A 25 3.45 7.84 -26.84
CA GLU A 25 4.81 7.41 -26.54
C GLU A 25 5.42 8.25 -25.43
N LEU A 26 5.32 9.59 -25.53
CA LEU A 26 5.79 10.49 -24.48
C LEU A 26 5.00 10.27 -23.19
N PHE A 27 3.68 10.11 -23.27
CA PHE A 27 2.82 9.86 -22.11
C PHE A 27 3.26 8.63 -21.30
N TYR A 28 3.50 7.49 -21.95
CA TYR A 28 3.94 6.29 -21.23
C TYR A 28 5.41 6.33 -20.85
N ALA A 29 6.26 6.98 -21.64
CA ALA A 29 7.68 7.03 -21.35
C ALA A 29 8.02 7.95 -20.16
N VAL A 30 7.22 8.98 -19.85
CA VAL A 30 7.42 9.81 -18.65
C VAL A 30 6.90 9.13 -17.37
N LEU A 31 5.95 8.20 -17.46
CA LEU A 31 5.42 7.46 -16.32
C LEU A 31 6.44 6.41 -15.86
N GLY A 32 7.10 6.66 -14.72
CA GLY A 32 8.23 5.84 -14.28
C GLY A 32 9.53 6.09 -15.06
N GLY A 33 9.55 7.10 -15.93
CA GLY A 33 10.69 7.42 -16.80
C GLY A 33 11.88 8.11 -16.12
N LEU A 34 11.92 8.14 -14.79
CA LEU A 34 13.03 8.69 -13.99
C LEU A 34 13.46 10.11 -14.41
N GLY A 35 12.53 10.92 -14.92
CA GLY A 35 12.78 12.29 -15.37
C GLY A 35 13.62 12.44 -16.65
N GLN A 36 13.90 11.35 -17.37
CA GLN A 36 14.82 11.35 -18.52
C GLN A 36 14.33 12.17 -19.73
N LEU A 37 13.00 12.30 -19.88
CA LEU A 37 12.39 12.88 -21.08
C LEU A 37 11.82 14.29 -20.86
N GLY A 38 11.91 14.81 -19.64
CA GLY A 38 11.46 16.14 -19.29
C GLY A 38 10.91 16.25 -17.87
N ILE A 39 10.49 17.47 -17.53
CA ILE A 39 9.93 17.82 -16.22
C ILE A 39 8.41 17.82 -16.32
N ILE A 40 7.74 17.01 -15.49
CA ILE A 40 6.28 17.07 -15.35
C ILE A 40 5.95 18.36 -14.58
N THR A 41 5.36 19.33 -15.27
CA THR A 41 4.99 20.64 -14.69
C THR A 41 3.54 20.71 -14.20
N ARG A 42 2.67 19.85 -14.74
CA ARG A 42 1.29 19.68 -14.29
C ARG A 42 0.81 18.27 -14.58
N ALA A 43 -0.10 17.75 -13.77
CA ALA A 43 -0.77 16.49 -14.04
C ALA A 43 -2.22 16.49 -13.63
N ARG A 44 -3.02 15.68 -14.33
CA ARG A 44 -4.39 15.35 -13.96
C ARG A 44 -4.44 13.98 -13.27
N ILE A 45 -4.83 13.98 -12.00
CA ILE A 45 -4.91 12.80 -11.14
C ILE A 45 -6.39 12.41 -10.97
N VAL A 46 -6.70 11.12 -11.05
CA VAL A 46 -8.06 10.61 -10.75
C VAL A 46 -8.35 10.75 -9.26
N LEU A 47 -9.54 11.21 -8.92
CA LEU A 47 -10.02 11.35 -7.55
C LEU A 47 -11.10 10.31 -7.26
N GLU A 48 -11.12 9.86 -6.01
CA GLU A 48 -12.19 9.04 -5.42
C GLU A 48 -12.74 9.76 -4.17
N PRO A 49 -13.97 9.46 -3.73
CA PRO A 49 -14.51 10.04 -2.49
C PRO A 49 -13.64 9.69 -1.28
N ALA A 50 -13.26 10.69 -0.49
CA ALA A 50 -12.50 10.49 0.72
C ALA A 50 -13.33 9.73 1.78
N LYS A 51 -12.74 8.71 2.39
CA LYS A 51 -13.30 8.01 3.54
C LYS A 51 -12.90 8.70 4.84
N GLU A 52 -13.80 8.70 5.82
CA GLU A 52 -13.63 9.45 7.07
C GLU A 52 -12.74 8.73 8.08
N ARG A 53 -12.68 7.39 8.01
CA ARG A 53 -12.03 6.55 9.02
C ARG A 53 -11.27 5.40 8.38
N VAL A 54 -10.28 4.91 9.11
CA VAL A 54 -9.44 3.78 8.72
C VAL A 54 -9.37 2.79 9.89
N LYS A 55 -9.68 1.52 9.60
CA LYS A 55 -9.32 0.42 10.49
C LYS A 55 -7.98 -0.13 10.04
N TRP A 56 -6.98 -0.01 10.92
CA TRP A 56 -5.60 -0.37 10.64
C TRP A 56 -5.20 -1.58 11.48
N LEU A 57 -4.62 -2.58 10.83
CA LEU A 57 -4.22 -3.83 11.47
C LEU A 57 -2.81 -4.25 11.04
N ARG A 58 -2.09 -4.84 12.00
CA ARG A 58 -0.74 -5.38 11.87
C ARG A 58 -0.72 -6.83 12.34
N ILE A 59 -0.24 -7.74 11.49
CA ILE A 59 -0.26 -9.20 11.70
C ILE A 59 1.18 -9.72 11.58
N LEU A 60 1.67 -10.38 12.62
CA LEU A 60 3.05 -10.86 12.69
C LEU A 60 3.15 -12.33 12.27
N TYR A 61 4.20 -12.66 11.50
CA TYR A 61 4.51 -14.00 11.01
C TYR A 61 5.96 -14.33 11.33
N SER A 62 6.23 -15.56 11.76
CA SER A 62 7.60 -16.08 11.91
C SER A 62 8.10 -16.80 10.65
N ASP A 63 7.21 -17.17 9.74
CA ASP A 63 7.51 -17.93 8.53
C ASP A 63 7.23 -17.10 7.27
N PHE A 64 8.21 -17.04 6.36
CA PHE A 64 8.10 -16.25 5.14
C PHE A 64 7.07 -16.83 4.17
N SER A 65 6.98 -18.16 4.06
CA SER A 65 6.06 -18.80 3.11
C SER A 65 4.61 -18.50 3.47
N SER A 66 4.28 -18.52 4.76
CA SER A 66 2.97 -18.17 5.29
C SER A 66 2.67 -16.69 5.08
N PHE A 67 3.63 -15.82 5.38
CA PHE A 67 3.55 -14.38 5.14
C PHE A 67 3.27 -14.05 3.67
N SER A 68 4.06 -14.57 2.73
CA SER A 68 3.93 -14.23 1.32
C SER A 68 2.64 -14.80 0.72
N THR A 69 2.26 -16.01 1.12
CA THR A 69 1.01 -16.65 0.68
C THR A 69 -0.22 -15.85 1.12
N ASP A 70 -0.24 -15.39 2.37
CA ASP A 70 -1.35 -14.56 2.87
C ASP A 70 -1.38 -13.19 2.17
N GLN A 71 -0.22 -12.56 1.93
CA GLN A 71 -0.17 -11.32 1.14
C GLN A 71 -0.72 -11.50 -0.27
N GLU A 72 -0.26 -12.52 -1.00
CA GLU A 72 -0.74 -12.84 -2.35
C GLU A 72 -2.24 -13.16 -2.37
N THR A 73 -2.74 -13.87 -1.35
CA THR A 73 -4.17 -14.18 -1.19
C THR A 73 -5.00 -12.92 -0.97
N LEU A 74 -4.54 -12.00 -0.12
CA LEU A 74 -5.22 -10.73 0.15
C LEU A 74 -5.28 -9.82 -1.09
N ILE A 75 -4.27 -9.88 -1.98
CA ILE A 75 -4.25 -9.11 -3.25
C ILE A 75 -5.11 -9.78 -4.32
N SER A 76 -5.10 -11.11 -4.40
CA SER A 76 -5.76 -11.87 -5.47
C SER A 76 -7.27 -12.04 -5.29
N THR A 77 -7.83 -11.65 -4.14
CA THR A 77 -9.28 -11.71 -3.87
C THR A 77 -10.04 -10.57 -4.58
N THR A 78 -9.86 -10.44 -5.89
CA THR A 78 -10.54 -9.47 -6.75
C THR A 78 -11.73 -10.12 -7.46
N GLY A 79 -12.95 -9.82 -7.01
CA GLY A 79 -14.18 -10.22 -7.71
C GLY A 79 -15.46 -9.70 -7.04
N PRO A 80 -16.59 -9.58 -7.77
CA PRO A 80 -17.85 -9.02 -7.25
C PRO A 80 -18.47 -9.78 -6.06
N SER A 81 -17.97 -10.99 -5.76
CA SER A 81 -18.65 -11.99 -4.93
C SER A 81 -17.92 -12.34 -3.63
N HIS A 82 -16.77 -11.74 -3.32
CA HIS A 82 -15.97 -12.13 -2.14
C HIS A 82 -15.74 -10.98 -1.13
N LYS A 83 -15.68 -11.41 0.15
CA LYS A 83 -15.57 -10.62 1.38
C LYS A 83 -14.45 -9.55 1.31
N VAL A 84 -14.81 -8.35 1.74
CA VAL A 84 -13.98 -7.23 2.26
C VAL A 84 -12.48 -7.36 1.95
N MET A 85 -12.07 -6.88 0.77
CA MET A 85 -10.67 -6.62 0.44
C MET A 85 -10.17 -5.41 1.24
N PRO A 86 -8.94 -5.43 1.78
CA PRO A 86 -8.36 -4.25 2.39
C PRO A 86 -8.08 -3.18 1.31
N ASN A 87 -8.27 -1.91 1.64
CA ASN A 87 -7.98 -0.78 0.75
C ASN A 87 -6.48 -0.50 0.62
N TYR A 88 -5.69 -1.02 1.56
CA TYR A 88 -4.24 -0.93 1.61
C TYR A 88 -3.68 -2.23 2.16
N LEU A 89 -2.61 -2.71 1.55
CA LEU A 89 -1.85 -3.86 1.98
C LEU A 89 -0.36 -3.59 1.72
N GLU A 90 0.45 -3.69 2.76
CA GLU A 90 1.91 -3.67 2.66
C GLU A 90 2.52 -4.78 3.53
N GLY A 91 3.85 -4.89 3.47
CA GLY A 91 4.61 -5.76 4.35
C GLY A 91 5.94 -5.16 4.77
N GLN A 92 6.39 -5.55 5.95
CA GLN A 92 7.65 -5.09 6.54
C GLN A 92 8.41 -6.23 7.21
N LEU A 93 9.71 -6.04 7.39
CA LEU A 93 10.57 -6.94 8.18
C LEU A 93 10.88 -6.28 9.52
N LEU A 94 10.70 -7.05 10.59
CA LEU A 94 11.11 -6.68 11.94
C LEU A 94 12.36 -7.46 12.33
N MET A 95 13.40 -6.72 12.69
CA MET A 95 14.71 -7.18 13.11
C MET A 95 15.11 -6.47 14.41
N SER A 96 16.23 -6.84 15.02
CA SER A 96 16.63 -6.32 16.35
C SER A 96 16.77 -4.80 16.44
N GLN A 97 16.95 -4.09 15.32
CA GLN A 97 17.05 -2.62 15.26
C GLN A 97 15.77 -1.94 14.74
N SER A 98 14.72 -2.69 14.44
CA SER A 98 13.47 -2.14 13.92
C SER A 98 12.76 -1.30 15.00
N PRO A 99 12.31 -0.08 14.69
CA PRO A 99 11.58 0.74 15.64
C PRO A 99 10.22 0.10 15.98
N LEU A 100 9.85 0.12 17.26
CA LEU A 100 8.59 -0.45 17.75
C LEU A 100 7.55 0.61 18.14
N ASP A 101 7.75 1.86 17.73
CA ASP A 101 6.93 3.02 18.17
C ASP A 101 5.44 2.91 17.79
N PHE A 102 5.13 2.09 16.78
CA PHE A 102 3.76 1.80 16.35
C PHE A 102 3.04 0.73 17.18
N TYR A 103 3.76 0.05 18.08
CA TYR A 103 3.20 -0.93 18.98
C TYR A 103 3.05 -0.32 20.38
N PRO A 104 1.98 -0.65 21.12
CA PRO A 104 1.90 -0.31 22.53
C PRO A 104 3.12 -0.85 23.28
N GLN A 105 3.64 -0.08 24.25
CA GLN A 105 4.79 -0.49 25.06
C GLN A 105 4.61 -1.87 25.72
N SER A 106 3.37 -2.23 26.06
CA SER A 106 3.02 -3.54 26.61
C SER A 106 3.32 -4.72 25.67
N GLN A 107 3.42 -4.49 24.37
CA GLN A 107 3.71 -5.51 23.35
C GLN A 107 5.20 -5.57 22.98
N HIS A 108 6.00 -4.56 23.32
CA HIS A 108 7.41 -4.45 22.90
C HIS A 108 8.23 -5.66 23.33
N GLN A 109 8.06 -6.12 24.57
CA GLN A 109 8.77 -7.30 25.08
C GLN A 109 8.43 -8.56 24.28
N LYS A 110 7.14 -8.78 23.99
CA LYS A 110 6.68 -9.95 23.22
C LYS A 110 7.27 -9.95 21.80
N ILE A 111 7.24 -8.79 21.13
CA ILE A 111 7.76 -8.65 19.77
C ILE A 111 9.28 -8.83 19.76
N THR A 112 9.99 -8.23 20.72
CA THR A 112 11.44 -8.39 20.86
C THR A 112 11.82 -9.85 21.08
N SER A 113 11.08 -10.58 21.91
CA SER A 113 11.30 -12.01 22.11
C SER A 113 11.12 -12.82 20.82
N LEU A 114 10.10 -12.52 20.01
CA LEU A 114 9.91 -13.17 18.71
C LEU A 114 11.07 -12.86 17.75
N ILE A 115 11.51 -11.61 17.68
CA ILE A 115 12.66 -11.21 16.86
C ILE A 115 13.92 -11.96 17.29
N ASN A 116 14.18 -12.06 18.59
CA ASN A 116 15.36 -12.78 19.10
C ASN A 116 15.28 -14.29 18.83
N GLN A 117 14.07 -14.86 18.84
CA GLN A 117 13.85 -16.28 18.57
C GLN A 117 14.02 -16.65 17.10
N TYR A 118 13.46 -15.84 16.19
CA TYR A 118 13.40 -16.16 14.75
C TYR A 118 14.42 -15.39 13.90
N GLY A 119 15.09 -14.38 14.47
CA GLY A 119 16.01 -13.46 13.78
C GLY A 119 15.28 -12.40 12.96
N ILE A 120 14.29 -12.82 12.16
CA ILE A 120 13.42 -11.95 11.36
C ILE A 120 11.97 -12.32 11.66
N VAL A 121 11.13 -11.31 11.89
CA VAL A 121 9.67 -11.46 11.97
C VAL A 121 9.07 -10.65 10.83
N TYR A 122 8.15 -11.25 10.08
CA TYR A 122 7.47 -10.60 8.96
C TYR A 122 6.17 -9.96 9.45
N LEU A 123 5.83 -8.81 8.91
CA LEU A 123 4.64 -8.05 9.27
C LEU A 123 3.79 -7.83 8.02
N ILE A 124 2.53 -8.28 8.05
CA ILE A 124 1.51 -7.79 7.12
C ILE A 124 0.82 -6.59 7.75
N GLU A 125 0.72 -5.50 6.99
CA GLU A 125 -0.02 -4.30 7.36
C GLU A 125 -1.22 -4.13 6.44
N VAL A 126 -2.43 -4.08 6.99
CA VAL A 126 -3.68 -3.88 6.24
C VAL A 126 -4.46 -2.69 6.75
N ALA A 127 -5.11 -1.97 5.84
CA ALA A 127 -6.04 -0.91 6.20
C ALA A 127 -7.35 -1.01 5.41
N THR A 128 -8.46 -0.89 6.12
CA THR A 128 -9.82 -0.86 5.56
C THR A 128 -10.42 0.51 5.80
N TYR A 129 -10.83 1.19 4.74
CA TYR A 129 -11.36 2.55 4.79
C TYR A 129 -12.88 2.51 4.90
N TYR A 130 -13.43 3.29 5.81
CA TYR A 130 -14.87 3.25 6.08
C TYR A 130 -15.44 4.61 6.47
N ASP A 131 -16.76 4.68 6.42
CA ASP A 131 -17.60 5.80 6.85
C ASP A 131 -18.64 5.28 7.84
N ASN A 132 -19.33 6.19 8.54
CA ASN A 132 -20.35 5.82 9.54
C ASN A 132 -21.50 4.96 8.96
N LYS A 133 -21.65 4.88 7.63
CA LYS A 133 -22.68 4.07 6.97
C LYS A 133 -22.29 2.60 6.82
N ASN A 134 -21.00 2.27 6.96
CA ASN A 134 -20.47 0.91 6.78
C ASN A 134 -19.66 0.40 7.99
N GLU A 135 -19.73 1.10 9.13
CA GLU A 135 -18.98 0.76 10.35
C GLU A 135 -19.25 -0.67 10.85
N ASP A 136 -20.51 -1.12 10.81
CA ASP A 136 -20.91 -2.47 11.23
C ASP A 136 -20.23 -3.59 10.41
N LYS A 137 -19.80 -3.31 9.18
CA LYS A 137 -19.12 -4.29 8.32
C LYS A 137 -17.63 -4.44 8.62
N VAL A 138 -17.05 -3.50 9.37
CA VAL A 138 -15.60 -3.39 9.61
C VAL A 138 -15.22 -3.84 11.02
N SER A 139 -16.15 -3.83 11.97
CA SER A 139 -15.94 -4.17 13.39
C SER A 139 -15.42 -5.60 13.63
N HIS A 140 -15.74 -6.58 12.76
CA HIS A 140 -15.43 -8.00 12.97
C HIS A 140 -13.99 -8.48 12.65
N GLN A 141 -13.10 -7.62 12.14
CA GLN A 141 -11.70 -7.99 11.89
C GLN A 141 -10.82 -7.74 13.13
N SER A 142 -10.69 -8.72 14.03
CA SER A 142 -9.75 -8.61 15.18
C SER A 142 -8.30 -8.84 14.77
N SER A 143 -7.38 -8.29 15.53
CA SER A 143 -5.94 -8.50 15.36
C SER A 143 -5.53 -9.93 15.66
N TYR A 144 -5.32 -10.71 14.60
CA TYR A 144 -4.76 -12.04 14.68
C TYR A 144 -3.24 -11.94 14.83
N ILE A 145 -2.71 -12.66 15.81
CA ILE A 145 -1.33 -13.13 15.80
C ILE A 145 -1.48 -14.63 15.48
N PRO A 146 -1.23 -15.07 14.24
CA PRO A 146 -1.12 -16.50 13.94
C PRO A 146 -0.07 -17.10 14.90
N GLN A 147 -0.43 -18.20 15.56
CA GLN A 147 0.49 -18.98 16.38
C GLN A 147 1.47 -19.75 15.49
#